data_AF-A0A5R8M091-F1
#
_entry.id   AF-A0A5R8M091-F1
#
_cell.length_a   1.000
_cell.length_b   1.000
_cell.length_c   1.000
_cell.angle_alpha   90.00
_cell.angle_beta   90.00
_cell.angle_gamma   90.00
#
_symmetry.space_group_name_H-M   'P 1'
#
loop_
_entity.id
_entity.type
_entity.pdbx_description
1 polymer ?
#
loop_
_entity_poly.entity_id
_entity_poly.type
_entity_poly.pdbx_seq_one_letter_code
_entity_poly.pdbx_strand_id
1 'polypeptide(L)'
;MLISDQRKFHLSFCRVCINRKLSLEKGIICSLTGQEPNFENNCPTYELDNNELANLKDRYENEIKDQYPKSGLKGALSEFEFKRVPKVLFKRFAIPEKTYGFEIKKDNNRDKSLIVISWIVILVLVWGNFKNDLAWDLTSMNVVAMLIIFIGSFYFVYKGYFYEYPTLIKIHQNGIDNRGDFIYWSDILDYGIINGKGDRSSEKEILIVTISSGLKKISVSELNITQLQFVEILQHHKNKFS
;
A
#
# COMPACT_ATOMS: atom_id res chain seq x y z
N MET A 1 -17.03 5.42 -14.17
CA MET A 1 -17.48 4.10 -14.64
C MET A 1 -16.48 3.08 -14.12
N LEU A 2 -16.87 2.24 -13.17
CA LEU A 2 -15.96 1.23 -12.61
C LEU A 2 -15.77 0.13 -13.66
N ILE A 3 -14.54 -0.04 -14.14
CA ILE A 3 -14.17 -1.16 -15.00
C ILE A 3 -14.20 -2.42 -14.14
N SER A 4 -14.89 -3.47 -14.59
CA SER A 4 -14.92 -4.74 -13.86
C SER A 4 -13.51 -5.33 -13.74
N ASP A 5 -13.23 -6.06 -12.66
CA ASP A 5 -11.90 -6.64 -12.46
C ASP A 5 -11.54 -7.62 -13.59
N GLN A 6 -12.51 -8.36 -14.12
CA GLN A 6 -12.32 -9.19 -15.31
C GLN A 6 -11.88 -8.38 -16.54
N ARG A 7 -12.44 -7.18 -16.75
CA ARG A 7 -12.00 -6.32 -17.85
C ARG A 7 -10.60 -5.76 -17.62
N LYS A 8 -10.23 -5.40 -16.38
CA LYS A 8 -8.85 -5.00 -16.03
C LYS A 8 -7.86 -6.14 -16.33
N PHE A 9 -8.21 -7.36 -15.93
CA PHE A 9 -7.44 -8.56 -16.24
C PHE A 9 -7.21 -8.73 -17.73
N HIS A 10 -8.28 -8.67 -18.54
CA HIS A 10 -8.11 -8.79 -19.98
C HIS A 10 -7.25 -7.68 -20.58
N LEU A 11 -7.41 -6.45 -20.10
CA LEU A 11 -6.61 -5.31 -20.56
C LEU A 11 -5.13 -5.44 -20.20
N SER A 12 -4.77 -6.13 -19.11
CA SER A 12 -3.35 -6.36 -18.78
C SER A 12 -2.61 -7.15 -19.85
N PHE A 13 -3.32 -8.00 -20.60
CA PHE A 13 -2.77 -8.71 -21.77
C PHE A 13 -3.01 -7.94 -23.06
N CYS A 14 -4.26 -7.57 -23.34
CA CYS A 14 -4.64 -7.06 -24.65
C CYS A 14 -4.00 -5.70 -24.98
N ARG A 15 -3.67 -4.87 -23.99
CA ARG A 15 -3.08 -3.54 -24.24
C ARG A 15 -1.68 -3.63 -24.81
N VAL A 16 -0.95 -4.69 -24.50
CA VAL A 16 0.43 -4.93 -24.96
C VAL A 16 0.52 -6.12 -25.92
N CYS A 17 -0.61 -6.56 -26.49
CA CYS A 17 -0.65 -7.65 -27.46
C CYS A 17 -0.47 -7.12 -28.89
N ILE A 18 0.19 -7.87 -29.78
CA ILE A 18 0.31 -7.54 -31.21
C ILE A 18 -1.06 -7.54 -31.91
N ASN A 19 -1.97 -8.37 -31.43
CA ASN A 19 -3.31 -8.55 -31.98
C ASN A 19 -4.32 -7.54 -31.41
N ARG A 20 -3.84 -6.40 -30.88
CA ARG A 20 -4.72 -5.34 -30.34
C ARG A 20 -5.26 -4.48 -31.46
N LYS A 21 -6.54 -4.10 -31.36
CA LYS A 21 -7.16 -3.12 -32.24
C LYS A 21 -8.04 -2.20 -31.42
N LEU A 22 -7.97 -0.90 -31.70
CA LEU A 22 -8.83 0.10 -31.07
C LEU A 22 -10.16 0.18 -31.81
N SER A 23 -11.25 0.13 -31.04
CA SER A 23 -12.62 0.37 -31.47
C SER A 23 -13.17 1.55 -30.66
N LEU A 24 -13.84 2.48 -31.34
CA LEU A 24 -14.44 3.65 -30.68
C LEU A 24 -15.56 3.26 -29.72
N GLU A 25 -16.30 2.19 -30.04
CA GLU A 25 -17.45 1.74 -29.24
C GLU A 25 -17.03 0.84 -28.08
N LYS A 26 -16.05 -0.07 -28.32
CA LYS A 26 -15.70 -1.17 -27.39
C LYS A 26 -14.31 -1.01 -26.74
N GLY A 27 -13.59 0.04 -27.07
CA GLY A 27 -12.20 0.23 -26.65
C GLY A 27 -11.27 -0.80 -27.30
N ILE A 28 -10.44 -1.50 -26.50
CA ILE A 28 -9.51 -2.50 -27.02
C ILE A 28 -10.23 -3.81 -27.31
N ILE A 29 -10.16 -4.25 -28.57
CA ILE A 29 -10.66 -5.54 -29.09
C ILE A 29 -9.51 -6.33 -29.72
N CYS A 30 -9.73 -7.62 -29.99
CA CYS A 30 -8.78 -8.45 -30.72
C CYS A 30 -8.93 -8.26 -32.24
N SER A 31 -7.82 -8.05 -32.95
CA SER A 31 -7.80 -7.91 -34.42
C SER A 31 -8.17 -9.20 -35.15
N LEU A 32 -7.91 -10.38 -34.54
CA LEU A 32 -8.19 -11.69 -35.13
C LEU A 32 -9.69 -12.02 -35.09
N THR A 33 -10.37 -11.72 -33.98
CA THR A 33 -11.79 -12.07 -33.78
C THR A 33 -12.73 -10.90 -34.01
N GLY A 34 -12.24 -9.66 -33.95
CA GLY A 34 -13.07 -8.45 -33.96
C GLY A 34 -13.91 -8.25 -32.69
N GLN A 35 -13.65 -9.04 -31.64
CA GLN A 35 -14.46 -9.07 -30.42
C GLN A 35 -13.65 -8.62 -29.19
N GLU A 36 -14.39 -8.30 -28.12
CA GLU A 36 -13.79 -8.09 -26.81
C GLU A 36 -13.19 -9.40 -26.27
N PRO A 37 -12.12 -9.33 -25.47
CA PRO A 37 -11.53 -10.50 -24.85
C PRO A 37 -12.52 -11.20 -23.92
N ASN A 38 -12.58 -12.53 -24.00
CA ASN A 38 -13.50 -13.38 -23.24
C ASN A 38 -12.83 -14.59 -22.57
N PHE A 39 -11.50 -14.57 -22.43
CA PHE A 39 -10.74 -15.66 -21.82
C PHE A 39 -10.74 -15.59 -20.29
N GLU A 40 -10.64 -16.74 -19.61
CA GLU A 40 -10.63 -16.77 -18.14
C GLU A 40 -9.23 -16.60 -17.53
N ASN A 41 -8.24 -17.33 -18.07
CA ASN A 41 -6.90 -17.40 -17.47
C ASN A 41 -5.80 -16.87 -18.40
N ASN A 42 -5.88 -17.18 -19.69
CA ASN A 42 -4.92 -16.70 -20.67
C ASN A 42 -5.57 -16.67 -22.06
N CYS A 43 -5.10 -15.79 -22.93
CA CYS A 43 -5.50 -15.77 -24.33
C CYS A 43 -4.61 -16.74 -25.14
N PRO A 44 -5.19 -17.74 -25.84
CA PRO A 44 -4.41 -18.72 -26.61
C PRO A 44 -3.58 -18.12 -27.74
N THR A 45 -4.00 -16.96 -28.26
CA THR A 45 -3.35 -16.23 -29.35
C THR A 45 -2.65 -14.97 -28.86
N TYR A 46 -2.32 -14.91 -27.56
CA TYR A 46 -1.57 -13.80 -27.00
C TYR A 46 -0.13 -13.84 -27.51
N GLU A 47 0.30 -12.73 -28.06
CA GLU A 47 1.70 -12.50 -28.43
C GLU A 47 2.06 -11.07 -28.05
N LEU A 48 3.13 -10.94 -27.27
CA LEU A 48 3.56 -9.68 -26.66
C LEU A 48 4.14 -8.75 -27.74
N ASP A 49 3.60 -7.54 -27.83
CA ASP A 49 4.18 -6.42 -28.57
C ASP A 49 5.23 -5.73 -27.70
N ASN A 50 6.49 -6.11 -27.88
CA ASN A 50 7.62 -5.52 -27.15
C ASN A 50 7.75 -4.00 -27.39
N ASN A 51 7.39 -3.50 -28.57
CA ASN A 51 7.47 -2.08 -28.88
C ASN A 51 6.40 -1.30 -28.12
N GLU A 52 5.17 -1.81 -28.07
CA GLU A 52 4.12 -1.19 -27.26
C GLU A 52 4.46 -1.21 -25.77
N LEU A 53 4.98 -2.34 -25.27
CA LEU A 53 5.39 -2.44 -23.88
C LEU A 53 6.50 -1.43 -23.55
N ALA A 54 7.48 -1.24 -24.43
CA ALA A 54 8.52 -0.23 -24.28
C ALA A 54 7.96 1.20 -24.30
N ASN A 55 7.11 1.52 -25.27
CA ASN A 55 6.44 2.82 -25.37
C ASN A 55 5.61 3.13 -24.11
N LEU A 56 4.96 2.11 -23.54
CA LEU A 56 4.17 2.23 -22.32
C LEU A 56 5.07 2.50 -21.11
N LYS A 57 6.20 1.80 -20.99
CA LYS A 57 7.21 2.04 -19.94
C LYS A 57 7.76 3.46 -20.03
N ASP A 58 8.12 3.93 -21.21
CA ASP A 58 8.66 5.27 -21.43
C ASP A 58 7.65 6.35 -21.07
N ARG A 59 6.39 6.15 -21.46
CA ARG A 59 5.29 7.05 -21.10
C ARG A 59 5.16 7.19 -19.58
N TYR A 60 5.10 6.08 -18.85
CA TYR A 60 4.98 6.12 -17.40
C TYR A 60 6.25 6.62 -16.71
N GLU A 61 7.43 6.36 -17.26
CA GLU A 61 8.66 6.95 -16.73
C GLU A 61 8.66 8.48 -16.84
N ASN A 62 8.17 9.02 -17.95
CA ASN A 62 8.01 10.47 -18.11
C ASN A 62 6.94 11.03 -17.17
N GLU A 63 5.82 10.34 -17.00
CA GLU A 63 4.77 10.74 -16.05
C GLU A 63 5.28 10.74 -14.59
N ILE A 64 6.08 9.74 -14.22
CA ILE A 64 6.73 9.68 -12.90
C ILE A 64 7.72 10.84 -12.73
N LYS A 65 8.53 11.16 -13.75
CA LYS A 65 9.49 12.28 -13.69
C LYS A 65 8.79 13.62 -13.56
N ASP A 66 7.63 13.78 -14.20
CA ASP A 66 6.82 15.00 -14.11
C ASP A 66 6.14 15.13 -12.75
N GLN A 67 5.52 14.07 -12.23
CA GLN A 67 4.87 14.07 -10.92
C GLN A 67 5.86 14.11 -9.75
N TYR A 68 7.04 13.51 -9.89
CA TYR A 68 8.06 13.39 -8.83
C TYR A 68 9.43 13.87 -9.34
N PRO A 69 9.58 15.19 -9.57
CA PRO A 69 10.83 15.74 -10.09
C PRO A 69 11.98 15.55 -9.09
N LYS A 70 13.11 15.02 -9.57
CA LYS A 70 14.29 14.76 -8.72
C LYS A 70 15.29 15.92 -8.67
N SER A 71 15.27 16.82 -9.65
CA SER A 71 16.28 17.85 -9.85
C SER A 71 15.68 19.24 -10.04
N GLY A 72 16.53 20.26 -9.88
CA GLY A 72 16.17 21.66 -10.02
C GLY A 72 15.27 22.19 -8.90
N LEU A 73 14.76 23.41 -9.09
CA LEU A 73 13.89 24.09 -8.13
C LEU A 73 12.62 23.29 -7.83
N LYS A 74 12.02 22.66 -8.85
CA LYS A 74 10.83 21.82 -8.70
C LYS A 74 11.07 20.61 -7.79
N GLY A 75 12.24 19.95 -7.89
CA GLY A 75 12.59 18.83 -7.00
C GLY A 75 12.93 19.26 -5.57
N ALA A 76 13.48 20.47 -5.40
CA ALA A 76 13.74 21.03 -4.07
C ALA A 76 12.45 21.40 -3.33
N LEU A 77 11.45 21.91 -4.06
CA LEU A 77 10.13 22.25 -3.53
C LEU A 77 9.16 21.06 -3.53
N SER A 78 9.54 19.89 -4.05
CA SER A 78 8.65 18.74 -4.10
C SER A 78 8.40 18.19 -2.70
N GLU A 79 7.13 18.01 -2.35
CA GLU A 79 6.74 17.39 -1.07
C GLU A 79 6.96 15.89 -1.04
N PHE A 80 7.17 15.27 -2.21
CA PHE A 80 7.36 13.83 -2.35
C PHE A 80 8.58 13.49 -3.20
N GLU A 81 9.18 12.34 -2.92
CA GLU A 81 10.30 11.77 -3.67
C GLU A 81 9.99 10.34 -4.08
N PHE A 82 10.07 10.05 -5.37
CA PHE A 82 9.98 8.69 -5.90
C PHE A 82 11.35 8.00 -5.98
N LYS A 83 11.45 6.80 -5.40
CA LYS A 83 12.64 5.94 -5.44
C LYS A 83 12.26 4.55 -5.95
N ARG A 84 12.89 4.13 -7.06
CA ARG A 84 12.92 2.72 -7.44
C ARG A 84 13.76 1.96 -6.43
N VAL A 85 13.24 0.84 -5.95
CA VAL A 85 13.91 0.04 -4.93
C VAL A 85 14.68 -1.07 -5.64
N PRO A 86 15.98 -1.26 -5.32
CA PRO A 86 16.73 -2.41 -5.82
C PRO A 86 16.13 -3.71 -5.29
N LYS A 87 16.63 -4.85 -5.76
CA LYS A 87 16.20 -6.16 -5.26
C LYS A 87 16.40 -6.23 -3.74
N VAL A 88 15.31 -6.46 -3.01
CA VAL A 88 15.30 -6.61 -1.56
C VAL A 88 15.29 -8.11 -1.24
N LEU A 89 16.00 -8.50 -0.19
CA LEU A 89 16.10 -9.90 0.25
C LEU A 89 15.85 -9.96 1.75
N PHE A 90 14.58 -10.02 2.16
CA PHE A 90 14.20 -10.47 3.49
C PHE A 90 13.86 -11.96 3.46
N LYS A 91 14.40 -12.71 4.42
CA LYS A 91 14.12 -14.15 4.54
C LYS A 91 12.63 -14.46 4.80
N ARG A 92 11.87 -13.48 5.33
CA ARG A 92 10.49 -13.68 5.78
C ARG A 92 9.50 -13.88 4.63
N PHE A 93 9.70 -13.23 3.49
CA PHE A 93 8.80 -13.30 2.33
C PHE A 93 9.41 -14.03 1.14
N ALA A 94 10.54 -14.72 1.35
CA ALA A 94 11.28 -15.42 0.30
C ALA A 94 10.49 -16.50 -0.46
N ILE A 95 9.38 -16.99 0.09
CA ILE A 95 8.55 -18.05 -0.48
C ILE A 95 7.17 -17.46 -0.83
N PRO A 96 6.81 -17.33 -2.13
CA PRO A 96 5.55 -16.73 -2.58
C PRO A 96 4.32 -17.38 -1.96
N GLU A 97 4.33 -18.70 -1.78
CA GLU A 97 3.21 -19.47 -1.26
C GLU A 97 2.90 -19.09 0.20
N LYS A 98 3.90 -18.64 0.96
CA LYS A 98 3.71 -18.14 2.33
C LYS A 98 3.09 -16.75 2.38
N THR A 99 3.01 -16.06 1.25
CA THR A 99 2.41 -14.73 1.14
C THR A 99 0.96 -14.77 0.67
N TYR A 100 0.48 -15.90 0.13
CA TYR A 100 -0.91 -16.04 -0.27
C TYR A 100 -1.83 -16.09 0.96
N GLY A 101 -2.91 -15.33 0.92
CA GLY A 101 -3.80 -15.15 2.07
C GLY A 101 -3.19 -14.29 3.18
N PHE A 102 -2.03 -13.66 2.95
CA PHE A 102 -1.45 -12.72 3.89
C PHE A 102 -2.34 -11.48 3.96
N GLU A 103 -2.94 -11.27 5.13
CA GLU A 103 -3.78 -10.12 5.43
C GLU A 103 -2.95 -9.01 6.05
N ILE A 104 -2.80 -7.91 5.31
CA ILE A 104 -2.13 -6.72 5.78
C ILE A 104 -3.17 -5.83 6.45
N LYS A 105 -3.01 -5.66 7.77
CA LYS A 105 -3.96 -4.96 8.63
C LYS A 105 -3.41 -3.59 9.01
N LYS A 106 -4.29 -2.76 9.58
CA LYS A 106 -3.86 -1.49 10.17
C LYS A 106 -2.86 -1.73 11.32
N ASP A 107 -1.79 -0.97 11.36
CA ASP A 107 -0.80 -1.02 12.43
C ASP A 107 -1.41 -0.51 13.74
N ASN A 108 -1.25 -1.29 14.79
CA ASN A 108 -1.71 -0.96 16.14
C ASN A 108 -0.56 -0.54 17.08
N ASN A 109 0.68 -0.43 16.58
CA ASN A 109 1.81 0.01 17.40
C ASN A 109 1.61 1.40 17.99
N ARG A 110 0.89 2.30 17.30
CA ARG A 110 0.53 3.62 17.86
C ARG A 110 -0.41 3.50 19.05
N ASP A 111 -1.39 2.61 18.98
CA ASP A 111 -2.29 2.38 20.12
C ASP A 111 -1.52 1.73 21.29
N LYS A 112 -0.58 0.82 21.00
CA LYS A 112 0.33 0.25 22.02
C LYS A 112 1.27 1.27 22.65
N SER A 113 1.84 2.19 21.86
CA SER A 113 2.72 3.23 22.41
C SER A 113 1.95 4.21 23.30
N LEU A 114 0.70 4.51 22.98
CA LEU A 114 -0.19 5.31 23.84
C LEU A 114 -0.44 4.65 25.20
N ILE A 115 -0.54 3.33 25.26
CA ILE A 115 -0.64 2.59 26.54
C ILE A 115 0.60 2.85 27.39
N VAL A 116 1.79 2.69 26.80
CA VAL A 116 3.07 2.89 27.52
C VAL A 116 3.19 4.34 28.02
N ILE A 117 2.89 5.33 27.18
CA ILE A 117 2.90 6.74 27.56
C ILE A 117 1.92 7.02 28.70
N SER A 118 0.70 6.46 28.62
CA SER A 118 -0.31 6.63 29.67
C SER A 118 0.18 6.08 31.01
N TRP A 119 0.84 4.91 31.03
CA TRP A 119 1.42 4.36 32.26
C TRP A 119 2.58 5.20 32.80
N ILE A 120 3.44 5.75 31.94
CA ILE A 120 4.50 6.67 32.37
C ILE A 120 3.91 7.92 33.03
N VAL A 121 2.86 8.51 32.43
CA VAL A 121 2.18 9.68 32.99
C VAL A 121 1.55 9.35 34.35
N ILE A 122 0.88 8.21 34.49
CA ILE A 122 0.33 7.76 35.78
C ILE A 122 1.45 7.62 36.83
N LEU A 123 2.57 6.99 36.49
CA LEU A 123 3.70 6.82 37.42
C LEU A 123 4.29 8.17 37.88
N VAL A 124 4.43 9.14 36.96
CA VAL A 124 4.93 10.48 37.28
C VAL A 124 3.96 11.23 38.21
N LEU A 125 2.64 11.14 37.95
CA LEU A 125 1.62 11.76 38.81
C LEU A 125 1.59 11.14 40.20
N VAL A 126 1.67 9.81 40.30
CA VAL A 126 1.75 9.08 41.58
C VAL A 126 2.98 9.52 42.36
N TRP A 127 4.16 9.51 41.73
CA TRP A 127 5.41 9.94 42.37
C TRP A 127 5.38 11.40 42.81
N GLY A 128 4.85 12.29 41.98
CA GLY A 128 4.69 13.71 42.30
C GLY A 128 3.75 13.94 43.48
N ASN A 129 2.64 13.22 43.57
CA ASN A 129 1.73 13.28 44.71
C ASN A 129 2.41 12.79 46.00
N PHE A 130 3.13 11.66 45.94
CA PHE A 130 3.89 11.14 47.09
C PHE A 130 4.97 12.11 47.57
N LYS A 131 5.70 12.74 46.66
CA LYS A 131 6.82 13.63 47.01
C LYS A 131 6.38 14.94 47.67
N ASN A 132 5.19 15.43 47.35
CA ASN A 132 4.69 16.73 47.81
C ASN A 132 3.63 16.61 48.90
N ASP A 133 3.44 15.42 49.49
CA ASP A 133 2.41 15.14 50.51
C ASP A 133 1.00 15.61 50.11
N LEU A 134 0.67 15.48 48.81
CA LEU A 134 -0.65 15.85 48.31
C LEU A 134 -1.71 14.87 48.80
N ALA A 135 -2.90 15.39 49.11
CA ALA A 135 -4.00 14.58 49.60
C ALA A 135 -4.48 13.57 48.54
N TRP A 136 -4.69 12.32 48.98
CA TRP A 136 -5.14 11.18 48.16
C TRP A 136 -6.66 10.99 48.19
N ASP A 137 -7.41 12.05 48.48
CA ASP A 137 -8.86 12.01 48.49
C ASP A 137 -9.46 12.27 47.10
N LEU A 138 -10.71 11.84 46.89
CA LEU A 138 -11.41 11.98 45.61
C LEU A 138 -11.83 13.42 45.28
N THR A 139 -11.67 14.37 46.20
CA THR A 139 -11.91 15.80 45.92
C THR A 139 -10.67 16.47 45.31
N SER A 140 -9.49 15.86 45.46
CA SER A 140 -8.25 16.28 44.82
C SER A 140 -8.32 16.08 43.31
N MET A 141 -8.13 17.17 42.56
CA MET A 141 -8.13 17.17 41.08
C MET A 141 -7.09 16.19 40.50
N ASN A 142 -5.95 16.00 41.17
CA ASN A 142 -4.91 15.08 40.72
C ASN A 142 -5.39 13.62 40.78
N VAL A 143 -6.11 13.25 41.83
CA VAL A 143 -6.66 11.89 41.99
C VAL A 143 -7.73 11.63 40.94
N VAL A 144 -8.60 12.61 40.69
CA VAL A 144 -9.63 12.52 39.62
C VAL A 144 -8.98 12.38 38.24
N ALA A 145 -7.96 13.19 37.93
CA ALA A 145 -7.25 13.10 36.65
C ALA A 145 -6.56 11.75 36.46
N MET A 146 -5.91 11.21 37.50
CA MET A 146 -5.31 9.87 37.46
C MET A 146 -6.34 8.78 37.18
N LEU A 147 -7.53 8.85 37.81
CA LEU A 147 -8.61 7.89 37.56
C LEU A 147 -9.11 7.96 36.12
N ILE A 148 -9.27 9.17 35.56
CA ILE A 148 -9.69 9.35 34.15
C ILE A 148 -8.64 8.73 33.20
N ILE A 149 -7.36 9.01 33.41
CA ILE A 149 -6.28 8.45 32.59
C ILE A 149 -6.22 6.93 32.74
N PHE A 150 -6.38 6.42 33.96
CA PHE A 150 -6.40 4.98 34.24
C PHE A 150 -7.57 4.28 33.54
N ILE A 151 -8.79 4.82 33.64
CA ILE A 151 -9.96 4.31 32.93
C ILE A 151 -9.75 4.37 31.41
N GLY A 152 -9.26 5.51 30.90
CA GLY A 152 -8.92 5.67 29.48
C GLY A 152 -7.87 4.68 29.01
N SER A 153 -6.92 4.29 29.86
CA SER A 153 -5.89 3.30 29.53
C SER A 153 -6.49 1.92 29.23
N PHE A 154 -7.57 1.52 29.88
CA PHE A 154 -8.26 0.25 29.56
C PHE A 154 -8.86 0.27 28.15
N TYR A 155 -9.39 1.41 27.70
CA TYR A 155 -9.85 1.55 26.31
C TYR A 155 -8.69 1.36 25.33
N PHE A 156 -7.54 1.98 25.59
CA PHE A 156 -6.35 1.79 24.73
C PHE A 156 -5.79 0.36 24.83
N VAL A 157 -5.83 -0.30 25.98
CA VAL A 157 -5.47 -1.71 26.16
C VAL A 157 -6.40 -2.61 25.33
N TYR A 158 -7.71 -2.41 25.46
CA TYR A 158 -8.69 -3.09 24.63
C TYR A 158 -8.40 -2.90 23.14
N LYS A 159 -8.22 -1.65 22.72
CA LYS A 159 -7.97 -1.30 21.32
C LYS A 159 -6.63 -1.87 20.80
N GLY A 160 -5.56 -1.78 21.59
CA GLY A 160 -4.21 -2.19 21.19
C GLY A 160 -4.00 -3.71 21.16
N TYR A 161 -4.73 -4.47 21.98
CA TYR A 161 -4.51 -5.93 22.13
C TYR A 161 -5.68 -6.80 21.69
N PHE A 162 -6.92 -6.32 21.82
CA PHE A 162 -8.12 -7.14 21.61
C PHE A 162 -8.95 -6.71 20.40
N TYR A 163 -8.82 -5.47 19.94
CA TYR A 163 -9.57 -4.99 18.78
C TYR A 163 -9.03 -5.58 17.47
N GLU A 164 -9.91 -6.21 16.71
CA GLU A 164 -9.60 -6.71 15.37
C GLU A 164 -9.67 -5.58 14.35
N TYR A 165 -8.49 -5.13 13.91
CA TYR A 165 -8.41 -4.10 12.88
C TYR A 165 -8.82 -4.68 11.51
N PRO A 166 -9.53 -3.89 10.69
CA PRO A 166 -9.93 -4.32 9.37
C PRO A 166 -8.69 -4.62 8.51
N THR A 167 -8.81 -5.66 7.70
CA THR A 167 -7.80 -5.98 6.68
C THR A 167 -7.90 -4.95 5.56
N LEU A 168 -6.79 -4.25 5.30
CA LEU A 168 -6.74 -3.18 4.32
C LEU A 168 -6.27 -3.68 2.96
N ILE A 169 -5.34 -4.64 2.96
CA ILE A 169 -4.82 -5.26 1.74
C ILE A 169 -4.79 -6.77 1.92
N LYS A 170 -5.28 -7.50 0.92
CA LYS A 170 -5.19 -8.96 0.85
C LYS A 170 -4.34 -9.37 -0.33
N ILE A 171 -3.38 -10.26 -0.06
CA ILE A 171 -2.52 -10.83 -1.10
C ILE A 171 -3.15 -12.13 -1.61
N HIS A 172 -3.53 -12.14 -2.88
CA HIS A 172 -4.12 -13.29 -3.55
C HIS A 172 -3.10 -13.96 -4.49
N GLN A 173 -3.43 -15.16 -4.95
CA GLN A 173 -2.57 -15.90 -5.89
C GLN A 173 -2.41 -15.18 -7.24
N ASN A 174 -3.46 -14.47 -7.67
CA ASN A 174 -3.55 -13.78 -8.97
C ASN A 174 -3.34 -12.27 -8.88
N GLY A 175 -3.29 -11.68 -7.69
CA GLY A 175 -3.08 -10.24 -7.52
C GLY A 175 -3.13 -9.75 -6.08
N ILE A 176 -3.32 -8.43 -5.94
CA ILE A 176 -3.49 -7.72 -4.67
C ILE A 176 -4.87 -7.10 -4.66
N ASP A 177 -5.64 -7.34 -3.61
CA ASP A 177 -6.87 -6.59 -3.32
C ASP A 177 -6.54 -5.45 -2.35
N ASN A 178 -6.66 -4.21 -2.81
CA ASN A 178 -6.55 -3.02 -1.99
C ASN A 178 -7.93 -2.37 -1.81
N ARG A 179 -8.62 -2.71 -0.71
CA ARG A 179 -9.96 -2.18 -0.36
C ARG A 179 -10.99 -2.28 -1.50
N GLY A 180 -10.99 -3.39 -2.23
CA GLY A 180 -11.88 -3.66 -3.36
C GLY A 180 -11.33 -3.22 -4.72
N ASP A 181 -10.17 -2.59 -4.79
CA ASP A 181 -9.47 -2.35 -6.05
C ASP A 181 -8.43 -3.46 -6.29
N PHE A 182 -8.82 -4.45 -7.08
CA PHE A 182 -7.96 -5.58 -7.41
C PHE A 182 -6.92 -5.22 -8.48
N ILE A 183 -5.66 -5.58 -8.22
CA ILE A 183 -4.51 -5.39 -9.12
C ILE A 183 -3.89 -6.76 -9.41
N TYR A 184 -4.01 -7.22 -10.66
CA TYR A 184 -3.44 -8.51 -11.07
C TYR A 184 -1.92 -8.45 -11.14
N TRP A 185 -1.25 -9.56 -10.82
CA TRP A 185 0.21 -9.65 -10.93
C TRP A 185 0.71 -9.40 -12.36
N SER A 186 -0.03 -9.91 -13.35
CA SER A 186 0.23 -9.68 -14.79
C SER A 186 0.07 -8.23 -15.21
N ASP A 187 -0.63 -7.42 -14.41
CA ASP A 187 -0.89 -6.02 -14.71
C ASP A 187 0.21 -5.10 -14.20
N ILE A 188 1.10 -5.57 -13.31
CA ILE A 188 2.13 -4.73 -12.68
C ILE A 188 3.36 -4.61 -13.59
N LEU A 189 3.56 -3.41 -14.13
CA LEU A 189 4.65 -3.07 -15.04
C LEU A 189 5.92 -2.63 -14.31
N ASP A 190 5.78 -1.75 -13.31
CA ASP A 190 6.86 -1.20 -12.49
C ASP A 190 6.31 -0.80 -11.11
N TYR A 191 7.19 -0.56 -10.15
CA TYR A 191 6.80 -0.04 -8.84
C TYR A 191 7.96 0.71 -8.18
N GLY A 192 7.63 1.49 -7.17
CA GLY A 192 8.62 2.11 -6.32
C GLY A 192 8.01 2.75 -5.08
N ILE A 193 8.88 3.31 -4.27
CA ILE A 193 8.50 3.96 -3.02
C ILE A 193 8.33 5.46 -3.27
N ILE A 194 7.27 6.03 -2.70
CA ILE A 194 7.12 7.47 -2.55
C ILE A 194 7.27 7.80 -1.08
N ASN A 195 8.20 8.71 -0.77
CA ASN A 195 8.40 9.24 0.57
C ASN A 195 8.05 10.72 0.59
N GLY A 196 7.27 11.16 1.58
CA GLY A 196 7.10 12.59 1.81
C GLY A 196 8.39 13.25 2.35
N LYS A 197 8.51 14.55 2.15
CA LYS A 197 9.57 15.42 2.68
C LYS A 197 9.00 16.43 3.66
N GLY A 198 9.85 16.97 4.54
CA GLY A 198 9.45 17.95 5.55
C GLY A 198 8.32 17.41 6.45
N ASP A 199 7.23 18.17 6.52
CA ASP A 199 6.06 17.85 7.34
C ASP A 199 5.36 16.54 6.94
N ARG A 200 5.54 16.10 5.68
CA ARG A 200 4.98 14.86 5.14
C ARG A 200 5.91 13.65 5.26
N SER A 201 7.03 13.77 5.97
CA SER A 201 8.02 12.67 6.11
C SER A 201 7.46 11.37 6.70
N SER A 202 6.34 11.44 7.40
CA SER A 202 5.61 10.26 7.91
C SER A 202 4.74 9.57 6.86
N GLU A 203 4.40 10.26 5.78
CA GLU A 203 3.61 9.71 4.67
C GLU A 203 4.47 8.78 3.82
N LYS A 204 4.03 7.52 3.78
CA LYS A 204 4.71 6.41 3.12
C LYS A 204 3.75 5.79 2.13
N GLU A 205 4.06 5.90 0.85
CA GLU A 205 3.26 5.31 -0.21
C GLU A 205 4.12 4.42 -1.11
N ILE A 206 3.44 3.55 -1.85
CA ILE A 206 4.00 2.72 -2.90
C ILE A 206 3.30 3.08 -4.19
N LEU A 207 4.08 3.45 -5.19
CA LEU A 207 3.59 3.66 -6.53
C LEU A 207 3.67 2.32 -7.27
N ILE A 208 2.54 1.89 -7.84
CA ILE A 208 2.45 0.74 -8.72
C ILE A 208 2.07 1.26 -10.09
N VAL A 209 2.88 0.94 -11.10
CA VAL A 209 2.58 1.21 -12.50
C VAL A 209 1.87 0.00 -13.07
N THR A 210 0.64 0.18 -13.53
CA THR A 210 -0.18 -0.90 -14.10
C THR A 210 -0.38 -0.73 -15.60
N ILE A 211 -0.47 -1.84 -16.33
CA ILE A 211 -0.74 -1.83 -17.77
C ILE A 211 -2.15 -1.31 -18.03
N SER A 212 -3.14 -1.79 -17.31
CA SER A 212 -4.55 -1.46 -17.54
C SER A 212 -4.91 -0.05 -17.07
N SER A 213 -4.43 0.35 -15.90
CA SER A 213 -4.97 1.51 -15.15
C SER A 213 -3.95 2.63 -14.93
N GLY A 214 -2.69 2.46 -15.35
CA GLY A 214 -1.62 3.44 -15.15
C GLY A 214 -1.09 3.51 -13.72
N LEU A 215 -0.76 4.72 -13.26
CA LEU A 215 -0.15 4.97 -11.96
C LEU A 215 -1.19 4.81 -10.83
N LYS A 216 -0.94 3.86 -9.93
CA LYS A 216 -1.74 3.65 -8.70
C LYS A 216 -0.88 3.88 -7.46
N LYS A 217 -1.42 4.58 -6.48
CA LYS A 217 -0.78 4.80 -5.18
C LYS A 217 -1.42 3.91 -4.13
N ILE A 218 -0.59 3.25 -3.33
CA ILE A 218 -1.02 2.50 -2.15
C ILE A 218 -0.36 3.12 -0.93
N SER A 219 -1.17 3.70 -0.05
CA SER A 219 -0.68 4.21 1.22
C SER A 219 -0.34 3.04 2.14
N VAL A 220 0.89 3.01 2.63
CA VAL A 220 1.36 2.00 3.58
C VAL A 220 1.68 2.57 4.96
N SER A 221 1.46 3.87 5.18
CA SER A 221 1.70 4.57 6.46
C SER A 221 0.97 3.93 7.64
N GLU A 222 -0.24 3.43 7.40
CA GLU A 222 -1.08 2.83 8.43
C GLU A 222 -0.99 1.31 8.48
N LEU A 223 -0.13 0.66 7.69
CA LEU A 223 -0.10 -0.80 7.58
C LEU A 223 0.89 -1.41 8.57
N ASN A 224 0.59 -2.62 9.03
CA ASN A 224 1.45 -3.41 9.92
C ASN A 224 2.71 -3.99 9.24
N ILE A 225 3.10 -3.44 8.08
CA ILE A 225 4.30 -3.81 7.32
C ILE A 225 4.99 -2.57 6.78
N THR A 226 6.28 -2.66 6.52
CA THR A 226 7.06 -1.55 5.97
C THR A 226 6.94 -1.45 4.45
N GLN A 227 7.26 -0.28 3.89
CA GLN A 227 7.34 -0.08 2.43
C GLN A 227 8.24 -1.13 1.75
N LEU A 228 9.40 -1.44 2.35
CA LEU A 228 10.35 -2.40 1.80
C LEU A 228 9.81 -3.83 1.82
N GLN A 229 9.07 -4.22 2.88
CA GLN A 229 8.42 -5.53 2.95
C GLN A 229 7.33 -5.67 1.89
N PHE A 230 6.52 -4.63 1.67
CA PHE A 230 5.52 -4.66 0.62
C PHE A 230 6.16 -4.72 -0.78
N VAL A 231 7.21 -3.93 -1.02
CA VAL A 231 7.97 -3.98 -2.28
C VAL A 231 8.58 -5.35 -2.53
N GLU A 232 9.04 -6.04 -1.49
CA GLU A 232 9.52 -7.42 -1.64
C GLU A 232 8.40 -8.38 -2.07
N ILE A 233 7.19 -8.24 -1.51
CA ILE A 233 6.02 -9.01 -1.97
C ILE A 233 5.79 -8.75 -3.47
N LEU A 234 5.85 -7.48 -3.91
CA LEU A 234 5.74 -7.14 -5.34
C LEU A 234 6.86 -7.76 -6.18
N GLN A 235 8.11 -7.71 -5.71
CA GLN A 235 9.28 -8.28 -6.40
C GLN A 235 9.13 -9.78 -6.63
N HIS A 236 8.70 -10.53 -5.61
CA HIS A 236 8.56 -11.97 -5.71
C HIS A 236 7.48 -12.40 -6.70
N HIS A 237 6.32 -11.75 -6.70
CA HIS A 237 5.24 -12.12 -7.61
C HIS A 237 5.50 -11.63 -9.03
N LYS A 238 6.03 -10.42 -9.23
CA LYS A 238 6.32 -9.91 -10.59
C LYS A 238 7.24 -10.82 -11.38
N ASN A 239 8.30 -11.36 -10.75
CA ASN A 239 9.26 -12.23 -11.43
C ASN A 239 8.66 -13.58 -11.89
N LYS A 240 7.48 -13.97 -11.38
CA LYS A 240 6.80 -15.21 -11.77
C LYS A 240 5.93 -15.03 -13.03
N PHE A 241 5.54 -13.81 -13.33
CA PHE A 241 4.60 -13.46 -14.41
C PHE A 241 5.22 -12.61 -15.52
N SER A 242 6.52 -12.29 -15.42
CA SER A 242 7.30 -11.56 -16.41
C SER A 242 8.21 -12.49 -17.19
#